data_AF-A0A8T1V5J9-F1
#
_entry.id   AF-A0A8T1V5J9-F1
#
_cell.length_a   1.000
_cell.length_b   1.000
_cell.length_c   1.000
_cell.angle_alpha   90.00
_cell.angle_beta   90.00
_cell.angle_gamma   90.00
#
_symmetry.space_group_name_H-M   'P 1'
#
loop_
_entity.id
_entity.type
_entity.pdbx_description
1 polymer ?
#
loop_
_entity_poly.entity_id
_entity_poly.type
_entity_poly.pdbx_seq_one_letter_code
_entity_poly.pdbx_strand_id
1 'polypeptide(L)'
;MGYCVSLKVTGPDPVGALKIFVRWLAAAHCSPPPLSICPAPPKRLRTKAPRTHHAEYVEIFAGLLHAAGLGVDRFRSAGRMLKTNARYFAGAGAVTLGLAASTLTQTKPAESSNSTSEVLLDISGRLKNIERDLGINGSGAPATKAKYNNYPVLTPKHKSLMAKSLTPEIYDKLKDLKTAAGYTIDQAIQTGIDTPHLGVGVVAGDEESYQTFKELMDPVIEGWHGYKPTDTHKTDIDSSKIRNGKIPDSYVISTRIRAGRSVRGLALPPGTSRGERREVERVLSKALSNLTKDLAGKYYPLSKMTKEEEDQLIDDHFLFQKPGGGTLLTNAGAARDWPDGRGIFHNNNKTFLVWVNEEDHMRVIAMQNGGNIQEVFDRFSRGVSDVEKVVKGEGREYMYDNHLGFVCTCPSNLGTGLRASVMIKFPYLSKESERFYSLCSTLGLQARGSKGEHSPPGPGGVYDVSNKARIGFSEVELVQTMIDGIWKLIELEEDLKKGRPIDKKVAAILK
;
A
#
# COMPACT_ATOMS: atom_id res chain seq x y z
N MET A 1 -28.57 2.88 -26.91
CA MET A 1 -29.71 1.95 -26.96
C MET A 1 -29.17 0.53 -26.81
N GLY A 2 -29.37 -0.10 -25.64
CA GLY A 2 -28.95 -1.49 -25.41
C GLY A 2 -30.17 -2.41 -25.37
N TYR A 3 -30.23 -3.40 -26.27
CA TYR A 3 -31.27 -4.42 -26.29
C TYR A 3 -31.08 -5.39 -25.10
N CYS A 4 -32.15 -5.66 -24.37
CA CYS A 4 -32.18 -6.68 -23.31
C CYS A 4 -32.76 -7.97 -23.89
N VAL A 5 -31.95 -9.01 -24.02
CA VAL A 5 -32.42 -10.34 -24.46
C VAL A 5 -32.86 -11.12 -23.22
N SER A 6 -34.14 -11.46 -23.14
CA SER A 6 -34.68 -12.33 -22.08
C SER A 6 -34.78 -13.76 -22.60
N LEU A 7 -34.09 -14.69 -21.94
CA LEU A 7 -34.06 -16.11 -22.30
C LEU A 7 -34.85 -16.91 -21.26
N LYS A 8 -35.89 -17.61 -21.72
CA LYS A 8 -36.74 -18.46 -20.88
C LYS A 8 -36.34 -19.92 -21.12
N VAL A 9 -35.71 -20.56 -20.14
CA VAL A 9 -35.30 -21.97 -20.24
C VAL A 9 -36.41 -22.84 -19.64
N THR A 10 -37.07 -23.65 -20.47
CA THR A 10 -38.05 -24.65 -20.03
C THR A 10 -37.56 -26.05 -20.42
N GLY A 11 -37.10 -26.81 -19.43
CA GLY A 11 -36.60 -28.18 -19.58
C GLY A 11 -36.20 -28.78 -18.22
N PRO A 12 -36.00 -30.11 -18.13
CA PRO A 12 -35.84 -30.81 -16.85
C PRO A 12 -34.53 -30.54 -16.11
N ASP A 13 -33.51 -29.95 -16.77
CA ASP A 13 -32.27 -29.50 -16.14
C ASP A 13 -31.90 -28.05 -16.52
N PRO A 14 -32.50 -27.06 -15.85
CA PRO A 14 -32.22 -25.63 -16.10
C PRO A 14 -30.82 -25.21 -15.62
N VAL A 15 -30.18 -25.96 -14.72
CA VAL A 15 -28.86 -25.64 -14.17
C VAL A 15 -27.74 -26.08 -15.13
N GLY A 16 -27.91 -27.24 -15.78
CA GLY A 16 -27.02 -27.71 -16.84
C GLY A 16 -27.00 -26.76 -18.06
N ALA A 17 -28.18 -26.30 -18.49
CA ALA A 17 -28.30 -25.34 -19.59
C ALA A 17 -27.63 -23.99 -19.27
N LEU A 18 -27.78 -23.48 -18.04
CA LEU A 18 -27.13 -22.24 -17.61
C LEU A 18 -25.60 -22.36 -17.59
N LYS A 19 -25.06 -23.52 -17.18
CA LYS A 19 -23.61 -23.77 -17.18
C LYS A 19 -23.02 -23.80 -18.58
N ILE A 20 -23.74 -24.35 -19.56
CA ILE A 20 -23.32 -24.36 -20.97
C ILE A 20 -23.33 -22.92 -21.53
N PHE A 21 -24.37 -22.13 -21.22
CA PHE A 21 -24.48 -20.75 -21.67
C PHE A 21 -23.41 -19.83 -21.06
N VAL A 22 -23.09 -19.99 -19.77
CA VAL A 22 -22.01 -19.25 -19.11
C VAL A 22 -20.64 -19.64 -19.66
N ARG A 23 -20.43 -20.92 -20.01
CA ARG A 23 -19.21 -21.37 -20.70
C ARG A 23 -19.09 -20.80 -22.11
N TRP A 24 -20.20 -20.65 -22.83
CA TRP A 24 -20.22 -20.02 -24.16
C TRP A 24 -19.91 -18.51 -24.07
N LEU A 25 -20.45 -17.79 -23.08
CA LEU A 25 -20.14 -16.38 -22.82
C LEU A 25 -18.67 -16.14 -22.42
N ALA A 26 -18.10 -17.04 -21.62
CA ALA A 26 -16.69 -16.96 -21.22
C ALA A 26 -15.71 -17.15 -22.39
N ALA A 27 -16.11 -17.88 -23.44
CA ALA A 27 -15.30 -18.05 -24.66
C ALA A 27 -15.38 -16.83 -25.61
N ALA A 28 -16.41 -15.99 -25.49
CA ALA A 28 -16.71 -14.92 -26.45
C ALA A 28 -16.20 -13.51 -26.08
N HIS A 29 -15.38 -13.33 -25.03
CA HIS A 29 -14.79 -12.04 -24.63
C HIS A 29 -15.79 -10.86 -24.49
N CYS A 30 -16.92 -11.08 -23.81
CA CYS A 30 -17.82 -10.00 -23.36
C CYS A 30 -18.00 -10.06 -21.84
N SER A 31 -17.94 -8.90 -21.17
CA SER A 31 -18.16 -8.81 -19.70
C SER A 31 -19.62 -9.08 -19.34
N PRO A 32 -19.92 -9.83 -18.25
CA PRO A 32 -21.28 -10.11 -17.84
C PRO A 32 -21.95 -8.85 -17.22
N PRO A 33 -23.25 -8.60 -17.47
CA PRO A 33 -23.98 -7.50 -16.85
C PRO A 33 -24.32 -7.78 -15.38
N PRO A 34 -24.56 -6.74 -14.55
CA PRO A 34 -24.84 -6.91 -13.13
C PRO A 34 -26.22 -7.53 -12.87
N LEU A 35 -26.28 -8.50 -11.95
CA LEU A 35 -27.49 -9.12 -11.43
C LEU A 35 -28.20 -8.19 -10.42
N SER A 36 -29.46 -7.85 -10.68
CA SER A 36 -30.37 -7.22 -9.71
C SER A 36 -31.41 -8.23 -9.23
N ILE A 37 -31.54 -8.41 -7.92
CA ILE A 37 -32.64 -9.16 -7.29
C ILE A 37 -33.56 -8.13 -6.62
N CYS A 38 -34.75 -7.92 -7.17
CA CYS A 38 -35.77 -7.05 -6.57
C CYS A 38 -36.50 -7.78 -5.42
N PRO A 39 -36.66 -7.18 -4.23
CA PRO A 39 -37.55 -7.69 -3.19
C PRO A 39 -39.01 -7.29 -3.44
N ALA A 40 -39.95 -8.22 -3.22
CA ALA A 40 -41.39 -7.97 -3.23
C ALA A 40 -41.85 -7.24 -1.95
N PRO A 41 -42.96 -6.47 -1.97
CA PRO A 41 -43.39 -5.62 -0.85
C PRO A 41 -44.12 -6.41 0.27
N PRO A 42 -44.06 -5.97 1.54
CA PRO A 42 -44.65 -6.71 2.66
C PRO A 42 -46.15 -6.39 2.87
N LYS A 43 -46.96 -7.45 3.09
CA LYS A 43 -48.31 -7.33 3.66
C LYS A 43 -48.23 -7.28 5.20
N ARG A 44 -48.96 -6.34 5.79
CA ARG A 44 -49.15 -6.16 7.24
C ARG A 44 -49.80 -7.40 7.87
N LEU A 45 -49.34 -7.82 9.06
CA LEU A 45 -50.17 -8.41 10.11
C LEU A 45 -49.55 -8.15 11.49
N ARG A 46 -50.43 -8.05 12.48
CA ARG A 46 -50.28 -7.35 13.76
C ARG A 46 -50.06 -8.37 14.90
N THR A 47 -49.32 -7.92 15.92
CA THR A 47 -49.43 -8.21 17.37
C THR A 47 -48.80 -9.46 18.03
N LYS A 48 -48.23 -9.13 19.22
CA LYS A 48 -47.93 -9.89 20.46
C LYS A 48 -46.57 -10.58 20.62
N ALA A 49 -45.77 -10.03 21.55
CA ALA A 49 -44.80 -10.75 22.38
C ALA A 49 -45.53 -11.41 23.58
N PRO A 50 -44.93 -12.26 24.46
CA PRO A 50 -43.50 -12.55 24.65
C PRO A 50 -43.09 -14.01 25.02
N ARG A 51 -41.76 -14.19 25.23
CA ARG A 51 -41.00 -15.15 26.10
C ARG A 51 -40.33 -16.42 25.49
N THR A 52 -39.00 -16.42 25.68
CA THR A 52 -38.04 -17.52 25.97
C THR A 52 -38.05 -18.80 25.12
N HIS A 53 -36.92 -19.18 24.50
CA HIS A 53 -36.37 -20.56 24.56
C HIS A 53 -34.94 -20.66 24.00
N HIS A 54 -34.01 -21.12 24.86
CA HIS A 54 -32.81 -21.86 24.45
C HIS A 54 -33.26 -23.20 23.87
N ALA A 55 -33.10 -23.40 22.55
CA ALA A 55 -32.90 -24.69 21.86
C ALA A 55 -33.30 -24.56 20.38
N GLU A 56 -32.51 -23.87 19.56
CA GLU A 56 -32.74 -23.89 18.09
C GLU A 56 -31.47 -23.67 17.24
N TYR A 57 -30.28 -23.73 17.84
CA TYR A 57 -29.01 -23.57 17.11
C TYR A 57 -28.32 -24.89 16.71
N VAL A 58 -28.89 -26.04 17.07
CA VAL A 58 -28.26 -27.35 16.80
C VAL A 58 -28.76 -27.98 15.48
N GLU A 59 -29.94 -27.62 14.97
CA GLU A 59 -30.48 -28.26 13.74
C GLU A 59 -30.07 -27.56 12.43
N ILE A 60 -29.70 -26.28 12.46
CA ILE A 60 -29.28 -25.55 11.25
C ILE A 60 -27.86 -25.93 10.81
N PHE A 61 -26.99 -26.34 11.75
CA PHE A 61 -25.62 -26.77 11.43
C PHE A 61 -25.54 -28.20 10.87
N ALA A 62 -26.52 -29.06 11.20
CA ALA A 62 -26.58 -30.43 10.71
C ALA A 62 -27.02 -30.50 9.23
N GLY A 63 -27.89 -29.59 8.79
CA GLY A 63 -28.34 -29.52 7.39
C GLY A 63 -27.26 -29.08 6.39
N LEU A 64 -26.31 -28.24 6.82
CA LEU A 64 -25.21 -27.73 5.97
C LEU A 64 -24.10 -28.76 5.74
N LEU A 65 -23.89 -29.70 6.66
CA LEU A 65 -22.89 -30.77 6.52
C LEU A 65 -23.35 -31.90 5.59
N HIS A 66 -24.66 -32.09 5.43
CA HIS A 66 -25.22 -33.10 4.52
C HIS A 66 -25.13 -32.66 3.04
N ALA A 67 -25.15 -31.36 2.76
CA ALA A 67 -24.98 -30.79 1.42
C ALA A 67 -23.52 -30.83 0.89
N ALA A 68 -22.54 -31.16 1.75
CA ALA A 68 -21.11 -31.16 1.42
C ALA A 68 -20.51 -32.57 1.18
N GLY A 69 -21.31 -33.64 1.22
CA GLY A 69 -20.88 -34.98 0.80
C GLY A 69 -19.78 -35.65 1.65
N LEU A 70 -19.63 -35.27 2.92
CA LEU A 70 -18.66 -35.89 3.84
C LEU A 70 -19.36 -36.94 4.72
N GLY A 71 -19.03 -38.22 4.50
CA GLY A 71 -19.63 -39.37 5.18
C GLY A 71 -19.47 -39.34 6.71
N VAL A 72 -20.59 -39.45 7.42
CA VAL A 72 -20.70 -39.48 8.88
C VAL A 72 -20.42 -40.89 9.39
N ASP A 73 -19.15 -41.35 9.36
CA ASP A 73 -18.78 -42.62 10.04
C ASP A 73 -17.38 -42.64 10.69
N ARG A 74 -16.63 -41.53 10.67
CA ARG A 74 -15.33 -41.43 11.38
C ARG A 74 -15.33 -40.60 12.67
N PHE A 75 -16.46 -40.01 13.06
CA PHE A 75 -16.55 -39.15 14.27
C PHE A 75 -17.09 -39.85 15.53
N ARG A 76 -17.57 -41.10 15.43
CA ARG A 76 -18.09 -41.85 16.59
C ARG A 76 -17.04 -42.67 17.36
N SER A 77 -15.81 -42.83 16.85
CA SER A 77 -14.72 -43.53 17.57
C SER A 77 -13.77 -42.60 18.34
N ALA A 78 -13.55 -41.35 17.89
CA ALA A 78 -12.67 -40.40 18.56
C ALA A 78 -13.25 -39.85 19.88
N GLY A 79 -14.58 -39.73 19.99
CA GLY A 79 -15.26 -39.27 21.21
C GLY A 79 -15.29 -40.26 22.37
N ARG A 80 -14.95 -41.54 22.13
CA ARG A 80 -14.90 -42.59 23.16
C ARG A 80 -13.50 -42.84 23.73
N MET A 81 -12.42 -42.38 23.07
CA MET A 81 -11.04 -42.47 23.60
C MET A 81 -10.64 -41.30 24.52
N LEU A 82 -11.37 -40.19 24.52
CA LEU A 82 -11.06 -39.00 25.34
C LEU A 82 -11.67 -39.01 26.75
N LYS A 83 -12.40 -40.06 27.14
CA LYS A 83 -12.96 -40.21 28.50
C LYS A 83 -12.21 -41.20 29.40
N THR A 84 -11.10 -41.79 28.95
CA THR A 84 -10.41 -42.86 29.70
C THR A 84 -8.97 -42.52 30.14
N ASN A 85 -8.42 -41.34 29.82
CA ASN A 85 -7.04 -40.98 30.19
C ASN A 85 -6.92 -39.82 31.21
N ALA A 86 -7.98 -39.46 31.93
CA ALA A 86 -7.97 -38.40 32.95
C ALA A 86 -7.55 -38.88 34.37
N ARG A 87 -6.91 -40.05 34.50
CA ARG A 87 -6.40 -40.57 35.78
C ARG A 87 -5.12 -41.38 35.58
N TYR A 88 -4.00 -40.74 35.28
CA TYR A 88 -2.65 -41.26 35.53
C TYR A 88 -1.66 -40.15 35.17
N PHE A 89 -1.45 -39.19 36.07
CA PHE A 89 -0.19 -38.44 36.22
C PHE A 89 -0.27 -37.66 37.53
N ALA A 90 -0.29 -38.42 38.62
CA ALA A 90 0.12 -37.97 39.93
C ALA A 90 1.15 -38.99 40.41
N GLY A 91 2.43 -38.63 40.40
CA GLY A 91 3.49 -39.44 40.99
C GLY A 91 4.76 -39.58 40.14
N ALA A 92 5.89 -39.30 40.81
CA ALA A 92 7.29 -39.54 40.45
C ALA A 92 7.86 -38.66 39.31
N GLY A 93 8.95 -37.91 39.50
CA GLY A 93 10.13 -38.21 40.32
C GLY A 93 11.25 -38.70 39.40
N ALA A 94 12.34 -37.93 39.33
CA ALA A 94 13.52 -38.09 38.48
C ALA A 94 13.93 -39.53 38.11
N VAL A 95 14.28 -39.79 36.84
CA VAL A 95 15.29 -40.79 36.45
C VAL A 95 16.03 -40.34 35.18
N THR A 96 17.35 -40.42 35.26
CA THR A 96 18.39 -40.09 34.28
C THR A 96 18.81 -41.34 33.47
N LEU A 97 19.35 -41.13 32.26
CA LEU A 97 20.34 -41.96 31.52
C LEU A 97 19.96 -43.36 30.97
N GLY A 98 20.34 -43.63 29.72
CA GLY A 98 20.56 -44.99 29.22
C GLY A 98 20.58 -45.17 27.70
N LEU A 99 21.78 -45.33 27.13
CA LEU A 99 22.12 -45.71 25.75
C LEU A 99 21.42 -46.99 25.23
N ALA A 100 21.19 -47.07 23.92
CA ALA A 100 21.69 -48.18 23.07
C ALA A 100 21.42 -47.93 21.57
N ALA A 101 22.47 -48.11 20.77
CA ALA A 101 22.48 -48.06 19.32
C ALA A 101 22.22 -49.45 18.70
N SER A 102 21.59 -49.52 17.53
CA SER A 102 21.83 -50.58 16.54
C SER A 102 21.17 -50.29 15.17
N THR A 103 22.00 -49.81 14.25
CA THR A 103 22.22 -50.25 12.83
C THR A 103 21.07 -50.56 11.85
N LEU A 104 21.35 -50.14 10.59
CA LEU A 104 20.77 -50.50 9.26
C LEU A 104 19.62 -49.56 8.80
N THR A 105 19.61 -48.89 7.65
CA THR A 105 20.36 -48.94 6.38
C THR A 105 20.17 -47.60 5.64
N GLN A 106 21.16 -47.18 4.85
CA GLN A 106 21.09 -45.98 3.99
C GLN A 106 20.17 -46.18 2.78
N THR A 107 19.26 -45.23 2.53
CA THR A 107 18.73 -44.91 1.19
C THR A 107 18.52 -43.41 1.02
N LYS A 108 19.23 -42.83 0.03
CA LYS A 108 19.16 -41.53 -0.70
C LYS A 108 18.52 -40.26 -0.08
N PRO A 109 19.12 -39.07 -0.28
CA PRO A 109 18.65 -37.82 0.31
C PRO A 109 17.42 -37.27 -0.42
N ALA A 110 16.36 -36.99 0.34
CA ALA A 110 15.23 -36.18 -0.10
C ALA A 110 15.45 -34.71 0.30
N GLU A 111 14.95 -33.83 -0.55
CA GLU A 111 15.06 -32.37 -0.50
C GLU A 111 14.66 -31.75 0.85
N SER A 112 15.31 -30.63 1.17
CA SER A 112 15.33 -29.93 2.46
C SER A 112 13.97 -29.82 3.14
N SER A 113 13.70 -30.73 4.08
CA SER A 113 12.73 -30.54 5.14
C SER A 113 13.34 -29.59 6.18
N ASN A 114 12.56 -28.63 6.68
CA ASN A 114 12.96 -27.85 7.86
C ASN A 114 13.41 -28.82 8.94
N SER A 115 14.56 -28.54 9.53
CA SER A 115 15.15 -29.44 10.53
C SER A 115 14.14 -29.63 11.67
N THR A 116 14.07 -30.82 12.25
CA THR A 116 13.17 -31.10 13.39
C THR A 116 13.38 -30.07 14.51
N SER A 117 14.59 -29.52 14.65
CA SER A 117 14.92 -28.40 15.54
C SER A 117 14.15 -27.12 15.26
N GLU A 118 13.96 -26.72 14.00
CA GLU A 118 13.22 -25.49 13.65
C GLU A 118 11.73 -25.61 13.97
N VAL A 119 11.15 -26.79 13.71
CA VAL A 119 9.74 -27.07 14.06
C VAL A 119 9.56 -27.08 15.58
N LEU A 120 10.50 -27.66 16.33
CA LEU A 120 10.45 -27.66 17.78
C LEU A 120 10.63 -26.26 18.39
N LEU A 121 11.44 -25.40 17.77
CA LEU A 121 11.58 -24.00 18.17
C LEU A 121 10.30 -23.19 17.90
N ASP A 122 9.63 -23.40 16.76
CA ASP A 122 8.32 -22.78 16.46
C ASP A 122 7.25 -23.23 17.48
N ILE A 123 7.16 -24.53 17.73
CA ILE A 123 6.21 -25.09 18.72
C ILE A 123 6.51 -24.53 20.12
N SER A 124 7.77 -24.46 20.53
CA SER A 124 8.17 -23.89 21.82
C SER A 124 7.80 -22.41 21.94
N GLY A 125 8.00 -21.63 20.87
CA GLY A 125 7.58 -20.22 20.83
C GLY A 125 6.06 -20.06 20.95
N ARG A 126 5.29 -20.91 20.26
CA ARG A 126 3.82 -20.91 20.34
C ARG A 126 3.30 -21.30 21.72
N LEU A 127 3.94 -22.28 22.38
CA LEU A 127 3.57 -22.69 23.73
C LEU A 127 3.86 -21.59 24.76
N LYS A 128 5.01 -20.91 24.67
CA LYS A 128 5.32 -19.75 25.52
C LYS A 128 4.30 -18.62 25.36
N ASN A 129 3.85 -18.37 24.13
CA ASN A 129 2.80 -17.39 23.86
C ASN A 129 1.47 -17.80 24.51
N ILE A 130 1.08 -19.07 24.42
CA ILE A 130 -0.13 -19.59 25.07
C ILE A 130 -0.04 -19.46 26.60
N GLU A 131 1.09 -19.82 27.21
CA GLU A 131 1.32 -19.70 28.66
C GLU A 131 1.19 -18.25 29.14
N ARG A 132 1.75 -17.32 28.35
CA ARG A 132 1.65 -15.87 28.58
C ARG A 132 0.21 -15.37 28.45
N ASP A 133 -0.51 -15.82 27.42
CA ASP A 133 -1.90 -15.42 27.13
C ASP A 133 -2.87 -15.92 28.21
N LEU A 134 -2.59 -17.10 28.78
CA LEU A 134 -3.35 -17.68 29.89
C LEU A 134 -2.94 -17.12 31.26
N GLY A 135 -1.90 -16.28 31.34
CA GLY A 135 -1.43 -15.69 32.60
C GLY A 135 -0.94 -16.72 33.61
N ILE A 136 -0.44 -17.88 33.15
CA ILE A 136 0.04 -18.96 34.03
C ILE A 136 1.45 -18.59 34.50
N ASN A 137 1.55 -17.62 35.42
CA ASN A 137 2.73 -17.46 36.25
C ASN A 137 2.47 -18.25 37.53
N GLY A 138 3.39 -19.16 37.91
CA GLY A 138 3.25 -20.11 39.02
C GLY A 138 3.11 -19.52 40.43
N SER A 139 2.61 -18.30 40.60
CA SER A 139 2.36 -17.62 41.86
C SER A 139 0.96 -17.01 41.85
N GLY A 140 0.07 -17.50 42.70
CA GLY A 140 -1.36 -17.18 42.79
C GLY A 140 -1.72 -15.70 43.04
N ALA A 141 -1.47 -14.84 42.05
CA ALA A 141 -1.98 -13.49 41.98
C ALA A 141 -3.46 -13.50 41.52
N PRO A 142 -4.29 -12.53 41.97
CA PRO A 142 -5.70 -12.47 41.60
C PRO A 142 -5.86 -12.33 40.09
N ALA A 143 -6.88 -12.99 39.54
CA ALA A 143 -7.16 -13.05 38.10
C ALA A 143 -7.29 -11.64 37.49
N THR A 144 -6.19 -11.13 36.94
CA THR A 144 -6.20 -10.03 35.98
C THR A 144 -7.10 -10.45 34.81
N LYS A 145 -7.93 -9.53 34.27
CA LYS A 145 -8.69 -9.75 33.02
C LYS A 145 -7.80 -10.54 32.05
N ALA A 146 -8.30 -11.66 31.51
CA ALA A 146 -7.57 -12.48 30.55
C ALA A 146 -6.90 -11.55 29.52
N LYS A 147 -5.57 -11.58 29.44
CA LYS A 147 -4.79 -10.71 28.58
C LYS A 147 -4.94 -11.26 27.18
N TYR A 148 -6.06 -10.96 26.52
CA TYR A 148 -6.32 -11.40 25.16
C TYR A 148 -5.17 -10.92 24.27
N ASN A 149 -4.50 -11.87 23.62
CA ASN A 149 -3.41 -11.57 22.72
C ASN A 149 -3.96 -10.96 21.44
N ASN A 150 -3.70 -9.67 21.25
CA ASN A 150 -4.13 -8.93 20.05
C ASN A 150 -3.05 -8.91 18.96
N TYR A 151 -1.96 -9.65 19.13
CA TYR A 151 -0.91 -9.74 18.11
C TYR A 151 -1.47 -10.30 16.80
N PRO A 152 -1.22 -9.66 15.64
CA PRO A 152 -1.81 -10.09 14.39
C PRO A 152 -1.24 -11.43 13.90
N VAL A 153 -2.08 -12.23 13.25
CA VAL A 153 -1.65 -13.48 12.60
C VAL A 153 -1.06 -13.17 11.23
N LEU A 154 0.26 -13.03 11.18
CA LEU A 154 1.01 -12.80 9.95
C LEU A 154 1.42 -14.14 9.30
N THR A 155 0.86 -14.42 8.13
CA THR A 155 1.20 -15.61 7.32
C THR A 155 2.32 -15.31 6.31
N PRO A 156 2.96 -16.33 5.70
CA PRO A 156 3.95 -16.13 4.63
C PRO A 156 3.45 -15.32 3.42
N LYS A 157 2.15 -15.08 3.29
CA LYS A 157 1.58 -14.19 2.26
C LYS A 157 1.83 -12.72 2.56
N HIS A 158 2.09 -12.35 3.80
CA HIS A 158 2.40 -10.97 4.20
C HIS A 158 3.87 -10.69 3.87
N LYS A 159 4.09 -9.83 2.87
CA LYS A 159 5.43 -9.52 2.32
C LYS A 159 5.95 -8.14 2.71
N SER A 160 5.11 -7.33 3.35
CA SER A 160 5.39 -5.95 3.70
C SER A 160 6.54 -5.83 4.71
N LEU A 161 7.21 -4.68 4.68
CA LEU A 161 8.24 -4.36 5.67
C LEU A 161 7.67 -4.30 7.09
N MET A 162 6.42 -3.81 7.25
CA MET A 162 5.70 -3.90 8.52
C MET A 162 5.63 -5.35 9.00
N ALA A 163 5.17 -6.28 8.16
CA ALA A 163 5.02 -7.68 8.56
C ALA A 163 6.36 -8.38 8.85
N LYS A 164 7.45 -7.94 8.20
CA LYS A 164 8.80 -8.44 8.47
C LYS A 164 9.43 -7.87 9.74
N SER A 165 9.03 -6.66 10.12
CA SER A 165 9.65 -5.92 11.24
C SER A 165 8.85 -6.05 12.53
N LEU A 166 7.53 -6.27 12.45
CA LEU A 166 6.68 -6.41 13.62
C LEU A 166 6.97 -7.75 14.33
N THR A 167 7.31 -7.67 15.61
CA THR A 167 7.48 -8.83 16.50
C THR A 167 6.53 -8.74 17.68
N PRO A 168 6.23 -9.85 18.38
CA PRO A 168 5.44 -9.82 19.62
C PRO A 168 6.00 -8.84 20.65
N GLU A 169 7.32 -8.72 20.75
CA GLU A 169 8.00 -7.82 21.68
C GLU A 169 7.79 -6.34 21.30
N ILE A 170 7.91 -6.00 20.00
CA ILE A 170 7.63 -4.64 19.51
C ILE A 170 6.14 -4.31 19.71
N TYR A 171 5.26 -5.24 19.35
CA TYR A 171 3.82 -5.03 19.51
C TYR A 171 3.43 -4.82 20.98
N ASP A 172 3.97 -5.62 21.91
CA ASP A 172 3.69 -5.48 23.34
C ASP A 172 4.15 -4.13 23.92
N LYS A 173 5.22 -3.53 23.37
CA LYS A 173 5.66 -2.18 23.75
C LYS A 173 4.72 -1.08 23.22
N LEU A 174 4.11 -1.29 22.06
CA LEU A 174 3.37 -0.25 21.33
C LEU A 174 1.85 -0.31 21.49
N LYS A 175 1.27 -1.48 21.80
CA LYS A 175 -0.19 -1.73 21.76
C LYS A 175 -1.04 -0.85 22.67
N ASP A 176 -0.48 -0.39 23.78
CA ASP A 176 -1.19 0.47 24.74
C ASP A 176 -0.90 1.96 24.50
N LEU A 177 -0.01 2.30 23.56
CA LEU A 177 0.32 3.68 23.20
C LEU A 177 -0.71 4.26 22.23
N LYS A 178 -0.92 5.58 22.36
CA LYS A 178 -1.76 6.38 21.50
C LYS A 178 -1.09 7.72 21.28
N THR A 179 -1.26 8.28 20.10
CA THR A 179 -0.91 9.68 19.83
C THR A 179 -1.89 10.60 20.56
N ALA A 180 -1.60 11.90 20.61
CA ALA A 180 -2.50 12.89 21.21
C ALA A 180 -3.89 12.93 20.55
N ALA A 181 -4.00 12.58 19.26
CA ALA A 181 -5.27 12.46 18.54
C ALA A 181 -5.98 11.11 18.78
N GLY A 182 -5.37 10.20 19.54
CA GLY A 182 -5.91 8.89 19.85
C GLY A 182 -5.63 7.81 18.80
N TYR A 183 -4.72 8.06 17.84
CA TYR A 183 -4.34 7.08 16.83
C TYR A 183 -3.50 5.96 17.46
N THR A 184 -3.69 4.71 17.03
CA THR A 184 -3.13 3.50 17.65
C THR A 184 -2.25 2.71 16.69
N ILE A 185 -1.40 1.83 17.23
CA ILE A 185 -0.58 0.93 16.41
C ILE A 185 -1.44 -0.01 15.55
N ASP A 186 -2.58 -0.49 16.07
CA ASP A 186 -3.48 -1.38 15.32
C ASP A 186 -4.04 -0.66 14.08
N GLN A 187 -4.43 0.60 14.21
CA GLN A 187 -4.87 1.41 13.07
C GLN A 187 -3.74 1.63 12.05
N ALA A 188 -2.51 1.86 12.53
CA ALA A 188 -1.34 2.07 11.67
C ALA A 188 -1.01 0.83 10.82
N ILE A 189 -1.10 -0.38 11.39
CA ILE A 189 -0.73 -1.64 10.71
C ILE A 189 -1.89 -2.32 9.97
N GLN A 190 -3.14 -1.89 10.19
CA GLN A 190 -4.35 -2.53 9.66
C GLN A 190 -4.27 -2.77 8.15
N THR A 191 -3.80 -1.77 7.38
CA THR A 191 -3.67 -1.90 5.92
C THR A 191 -2.69 -3.00 5.50
N GLY A 192 -1.60 -3.20 6.26
CA GLY A 192 -0.64 -4.27 5.96
C GLY A 192 -1.14 -5.65 6.34
N ILE A 193 -2.03 -5.77 7.34
CA ILE A 193 -2.71 -7.01 7.71
C ILE A 193 -3.74 -7.36 6.62
N ASP A 194 -4.59 -6.40 6.25
CA ASP A 194 -5.68 -6.64 5.29
C ASP A 194 -5.20 -6.77 3.84
N THR A 195 -3.98 -6.27 3.55
CA THR A 195 -3.39 -6.31 2.21
C THR A 195 -1.98 -6.94 2.26
N PRO A 196 -1.89 -8.29 2.28
CA PRO A 196 -0.62 -8.99 2.51
C PRO A 196 0.49 -8.71 1.47
N HIS A 197 0.13 -8.27 0.27
CA HIS A 197 1.06 -8.03 -0.83
C HIS A 197 1.67 -6.62 -0.87
N LEU A 198 1.36 -5.74 0.10
CA LEU A 198 1.93 -4.40 0.15
C LEU A 198 3.44 -4.43 0.39
N GLY A 199 4.14 -3.41 -0.11
CA GLY A 199 5.56 -3.20 0.15
C GLY A 199 5.85 -2.67 1.56
N VAL A 200 5.15 -1.60 1.98
CA VAL A 200 5.38 -0.93 3.28
C VAL A 200 4.52 -1.54 4.40
N GLY A 201 3.19 -1.49 4.26
CA GLY A 201 2.24 -2.16 5.17
C GLY A 201 1.95 -1.44 6.50
N VAL A 202 2.43 -0.22 6.70
CA VAL A 202 2.09 0.64 7.84
C VAL A 202 1.87 2.06 7.35
N VAL A 203 0.99 2.82 8.02
CA VAL A 203 0.70 4.23 7.73
C VAL A 203 0.72 5.06 9.02
N ALA A 204 0.93 6.36 8.88
CA ALA A 204 0.78 7.33 9.95
C ALA A 204 -0.63 7.94 9.93
N GLY A 205 -1.23 8.11 11.11
CA GLY A 205 -2.52 8.79 11.28
C GLY A 205 -2.39 10.27 11.56
N ASP A 206 -1.23 10.72 12.01
CA ASP A 206 -0.86 12.08 12.36
C ASP A 206 0.67 12.22 12.38
N GLU A 207 1.17 13.44 12.63
CA GLU A 207 2.61 13.73 12.66
C GLU A 207 3.33 12.96 13.79
N GLU A 208 2.69 12.82 14.95
CA GLU A 208 3.23 12.17 16.14
C GLU A 208 3.41 10.66 15.98
N SER A 209 2.63 10.03 15.08
CA SER A 209 2.68 8.59 14.81
C SER A 209 4.09 8.06 14.56
N TYR A 210 4.96 8.83 13.89
CA TYR A 210 6.34 8.42 13.61
C TYR A 210 7.20 8.33 14.88
N GLN A 211 6.93 9.17 15.87
CA GLN A 211 7.63 9.15 17.16
C GLN A 211 7.02 8.11 18.12
N THR A 212 5.68 8.09 18.24
CA THR A 212 4.96 7.21 19.16
C THR A 212 5.15 5.74 18.80
N PHE A 213 5.25 5.42 17.51
CA PHE A 213 5.45 4.07 17.00
C PHE A 213 6.85 3.82 16.42
N LYS A 214 7.85 4.61 16.84
CA LYS A 214 9.21 4.58 16.28
C LYS A 214 9.85 3.19 16.25
N GLU A 215 9.61 2.36 17.26
CA GLU A 215 10.17 1.00 17.35
C GLU A 215 9.75 0.09 16.17
N LEU A 216 8.63 0.41 15.50
CA LEU A 216 8.22 -0.24 14.25
C LEU A 216 8.52 0.63 13.02
N MET A 217 8.29 1.94 13.11
CA MET A 217 8.44 2.86 11.96
C MET A 217 9.89 2.92 11.48
N ASP A 218 10.86 2.98 12.39
CA ASP A 218 12.29 3.10 12.06
C ASP A 218 12.80 1.89 11.26
N PRO A 219 12.61 0.63 11.69
CA PRO A 219 12.96 -0.53 10.87
C PRO A 219 12.28 -0.57 9.49
N VAL A 220 11.04 -0.07 9.39
CA VAL A 220 10.32 0.01 8.11
C VAL A 220 10.91 1.09 7.20
N ILE A 221 11.27 2.25 7.75
CA ILE A 221 11.91 3.35 7.02
C ILE A 221 13.30 2.92 6.55
N GLU A 222 14.11 2.32 7.41
CA GLU A 222 15.43 1.79 7.07
C GLU A 222 15.31 0.67 6.03
N GLY A 223 14.38 -0.26 6.21
CA GLY A 223 14.15 -1.35 5.25
C GLY A 223 13.68 -0.88 3.87
N TRP A 224 12.94 0.24 3.79
CA TRP A 224 12.42 0.77 2.52
C TRP A 224 13.43 1.67 1.81
N HIS A 225 14.08 2.57 2.55
CA HIS A 225 14.93 3.63 1.99
C HIS A 225 16.42 3.36 2.16
N GLY A 226 16.83 2.43 3.01
CA GLY A 226 18.21 2.33 3.52
C GLY A 226 18.59 3.52 4.42
N TYR A 227 17.60 4.23 4.96
CA TYR A 227 17.75 5.45 5.73
C TYR A 227 17.71 5.14 7.23
N LYS A 228 18.82 5.37 7.94
CA LYS A 228 19.01 4.95 9.32
C LYS A 228 18.43 5.97 10.29
N PRO A 229 18.01 5.56 11.51
CA PRO A 229 17.51 6.48 12.54
C PRO A 229 18.47 7.60 12.95
N THR A 230 19.76 7.45 12.65
CA THR A 230 20.82 8.45 12.94
C THR A 230 21.06 9.43 11.80
N ASP A 231 20.50 9.18 10.61
CA ASP A 231 20.70 10.05 9.45
C ASP A 231 19.91 11.36 9.64
N THR A 232 20.20 12.38 8.83
CA THR A 232 19.45 13.65 8.85
C THR A 232 19.01 14.02 7.44
N HIS A 233 17.88 14.73 7.31
CA HIS A 233 17.36 15.13 6.01
C HIS A 233 17.74 16.58 5.68
N LYS A 234 17.72 16.91 4.39
CA LYS A 234 17.98 18.25 3.86
C LYS A 234 17.00 18.55 2.74
N THR A 235 16.63 19.81 2.62
CA THR A 235 15.65 20.31 1.65
C THR A 235 16.28 21.41 0.82
N ASP A 236 16.05 21.39 -0.49
CA ASP A 236 16.54 22.41 -1.43
C ASP A 236 15.72 22.34 -2.71
N ILE A 237 14.87 23.35 -2.91
CA ILE A 237 13.97 23.47 -4.07
C ILE A 237 14.43 24.57 -5.04
N ASP A 238 15.70 24.99 -4.98
CA ASP A 238 16.24 26.00 -5.87
C ASP A 238 16.49 25.43 -7.28
N SER A 239 15.53 25.68 -8.18
CA SER A 239 15.55 25.22 -9.57
C SER A 239 16.74 25.75 -10.39
N SER A 240 17.38 26.84 -9.96
CA SER A 240 18.54 27.42 -10.64
C SER A 240 19.79 26.55 -10.53
N LYS A 241 19.83 25.64 -9.55
CA LYS A 241 20.95 24.71 -9.33
C LYS A 241 20.94 23.50 -10.26
N ILE A 242 19.83 23.26 -10.97
CA ILE A 242 19.70 22.17 -11.95
C ILE A 242 20.61 22.42 -13.15
N ARG A 243 21.36 21.39 -13.54
CA ARG A 243 22.29 21.40 -14.68
C ARG A 243 21.85 20.39 -15.72
N ASN A 244 22.00 20.74 -17.00
CA ASN A 244 21.66 19.87 -18.12
C ASN A 244 20.21 19.34 -18.09
N GLY A 245 19.29 20.11 -17.50
CA GLY A 245 17.90 19.72 -17.31
C GLY A 245 17.02 19.81 -18.56
N LYS A 246 17.59 20.14 -19.72
CA LYS A 246 16.88 20.14 -21.01
C LYS A 246 17.39 18.98 -21.86
N ILE A 247 16.61 17.90 -21.88
CA ILE A 247 16.87 16.70 -22.68
C ILE A 247 16.09 16.81 -23.99
N PRO A 248 16.65 16.39 -25.16
CA PRO A 248 15.94 16.49 -26.42
C PRO A 248 14.63 15.69 -26.45
N ASP A 249 13.58 16.31 -27.01
CA ASP A 249 12.24 15.71 -27.15
C ASP A 249 12.22 14.49 -28.10
N SER A 250 13.30 14.27 -28.85
CA SER A 250 13.51 13.02 -29.61
C SER A 250 13.58 11.79 -28.70
N TYR A 251 14.04 11.96 -27.45
CA TYR A 251 14.07 10.91 -26.44
C TYR A 251 12.91 11.03 -25.47
N VAL A 252 12.68 12.22 -24.91
CA VAL A 252 11.69 12.44 -23.84
C VAL A 252 10.33 12.88 -24.41
N ILE A 253 9.30 12.11 -24.08
CA ILE A 253 7.90 12.36 -24.46
C ILE A 253 7.28 13.40 -23.52
N SER A 254 7.46 13.22 -22.22
CA SER A 254 6.91 14.11 -21.21
C SER A 254 7.72 14.04 -19.92
N THR A 255 7.62 15.11 -19.14
CA THR A 255 8.25 15.25 -17.83
C THR A 255 7.18 15.50 -16.77
N ARG A 256 7.34 14.90 -15.60
CA ARG A 256 6.44 15.06 -14.46
C ARG A 256 7.20 15.04 -13.14
N ILE A 257 6.92 16.00 -12.27
CA ILE A 257 7.47 16.07 -10.91
C ILE A 257 6.30 16.15 -9.94
N ARG A 258 6.29 15.26 -8.95
CA ARG A 258 5.26 15.26 -7.89
C ARG A 258 5.85 15.10 -6.50
N ALA A 259 5.17 15.64 -5.50
CA ALA A 259 5.47 15.38 -4.10
C ALA A 259 4.21 15.50 -3.21
N GLY A 260 4.25 14.87 -2.04
CA GLY A 260 3.26 15.04 -0.98
C GLY A 260 3.66 16.15 0.00
N ARG A 261 2.69 16.87 0.55
CA ARG A 261 2.84 17.75 1.72
C ARG A 261 1.65 17.59 2.64
N SER A 262 1.90 17.71 3.94
CA SER A 262 0.89 17.62 4.98
C SER A 262 0.87 18.90 5.79
N VAL A 263 -0.33 19.36 6.18
CA VAL A 263 -0.53 20.58 6.98
C VAL A 263 -0.45 20.22 8.47
N ARG A 264 0.49 20.84 9.20
CA ARG A 264 0.75 20.61 10.63
C ARG A 264 -0.46 20.94 11.50
N GLY A 265 -0.65 20.12 12.53
CA GLY A 265 -1.74 20.25 13.51
C GLY A 265 -3.10 19.74 13.01
N LEU A 266 -3.14 19.00 11.91
CA LEU A 266 -4.32 18.30 11.40
C LEU A 266 -3.95 16.83 11.16
N ALA A 267 -4.77 15.88 11.60
CA ALA A 267 -4.47 14.46 11.40
C ALA A 267 -4.42 14.09 9.90
N LEU A 268 -3.51 13.18 9.55
CA LEU A 268 -3.34 12.64 8.21
C LEU A 268 -4.60 11.86 7.76
N PRO A 269 -4.80 11.60 6.45
CA PRO A 269 -6.01 10.96 5.95
C PRO A 269 -6.47 9.68 6.68
N PRO A 270 -5.61 8.78 7.16
CA PRO A 270 -6.02 7.64 8.00
C PRO A 270 -6.66 8.06 9.34
N GLY A 271 -6.09 9.06 10.02
CA GLY A 271 -6.51 9.53 11.34
C GLY A 271 -7.55 10.65 11.34
N THR A 272 -7.76 11.34 10.21
CA THR A 272 -8.58 12.56 10.15
C THR A 272 -10.05 12.35 10.49
N SER A 273 -10.62 13.32 11.20
CA SER A 273 -12.06 13.56 11.27
C SER A 273 -12.59 14.28 10.02
N ARG A 274 -13.93 14.37 9.85
CA ARG A 274 -14.55 15.21 8.80
C ARG A 274 -14.21 16.70 8.99
N GLY A 275 -14.14 17.17 10.25
CA GLY A 275 -13.83 18.56 10.56
C GLY A 275 -12.42 18.94 10.13
N GLU A 276 -11.42 18.14 10.51
CA GLU A 276 -10.03 18.35 10.12
C GLU A 276 -9.85 18.28 8.59
N ARG A 277 -10.48 17.31 7.93
CA ARG A 277 -10.39 17.16 6.48
C ARG A 277 -10.93 18.39 5.74
N ARG A 278 -12.07 18.93 6.19
CA ARG A 278 -12.64 20.17 5.64
C ARG A 278 -11.77 21.39 5.94
N GLU A 279 -11.08 21.41 7.09
CA GLU A 279 -10.13 22.47 7.41
C GLU A 279 -8.88 22.40 6.51
N VAL A 280 -8.36 21.20 6.23
CA VAL A 280 -7.31 21.00 5.21
C VAL A 280 -7.77 21.54 3.84
N GLU A 281 -8.98 21.16 3.40
CA GLU A 281 -9.54 21.65 2.15
C GLU A 281 -9.67 23.18 2.14
N ARG A 282 -10.18 23.79 3.22
CA ARG A 282 -10.34 25.24 3.33
C ARG A 282 -9.00 25.97 3.20
N VAL A 283 -7.98 25.51 3.93
CA VAL A 283 -6.64 26.12 3.91
C VAL A 283 -6.00 25.98 2.53
N LEU A 284 -6.00 24.77 1.95
CA LEU A 284 -5.35 24.50 0.68
C LEU A 284 -6.10 25.14 -0.50
N SER A 285 -7.43 25.05 -0.55
CA SER A 285 -8.21 25.69 -1.63
C SER A 285 -8.03 27.21 -1.62
N LYS A 286 -7.99 27.85 -0.45
CA LYS A 286 -7.66 29.28 -0.31
C LYS A 286 -6.27 29.59 -0.87
N ALA A 287 -5.26 28.79 -0.51
CA ALA A 287 -3.90 28.97 -1.01
C ALA A 287 -3.81 28.81 -2.53
N LEU A 288 -4.47 27.81 -3.08
CA LEU A 288 -4.49 27.52 -4.51
C LEU A 288 -5.23 28.60 -5.31
N SER A 289 -6.32 29.15 -4.77
CA SER A 289 -7.05 30.26 -5.39
C SER A 289 -6.25 31.58 -5.40
N ASN A 290 -5.22 31.71 -4.56
CA ASN A 290 -4.34 32.89 -4.53
C ASN A 290 -3.16 32.79 -5.50
N LEU A 291 -2.99 31.67 -6.21
CA LEU A 291 -1.93 31.52 -7.20
C LEU A 291 -2.17 32.47 -8.38
N THR A 292 -1.09 33.07 -8.89
CA THR A 292 -1.16 34.09 -9.95
C THR A 292 -0.31 33.68 -11.17
N LYS A 293 -0.37 34.49 -12.24
CA LYS A 293 0.43 34.31 -13.47
C LYS A 293 0.22 32.91 -14.08
N ASP A 294 1.30 32.20 -14.41
CA ASP A 294 1.26 30.87 -15.02
C ASP A 294 0.74 29.79 -14.05
N LEU A 295 0.64 30.08 -12.75
CA LEU A 295 0.10 29.19 -11.74
C LEU A 295 -1.39 29.45 -11.42
N ALA A 296 -1.98 30.53 -11.94
CA ALA A 296 -3.39 30.83 -11.74
C ALA A 296 -4.28 29.73 -12.31
N GLY A 297 -5.34 29.38 -11.60
CA GLY A 297 -6.19 28.24 -11.95
C GLY A 297 -7.51 28.19 -11.18
N LYS A 298 -8.17 27.04 -11.25
CA LYS A 298 -9.46 26.78 -10.60
C LYS A 298 -9.36 25.56 -9.70
N TYR A 299 -9.97 25.65 -8.52
CA TYR A 299 -10.19 24.53 -7.62
C TYR A 299 -11.58 23.94 -7.85
N TYR A 300 -11.66 22.62 -7.94
CA TYR A 300 -12.86 21.84 -8.20
C TYR A 300 -13.07 20.89 -7.01
N PRO A 301 -13.91 21.26 -6.02
CA PRO A 301 -14.28 20.36 -4.95
C PRO A 301 -15.09 19.19 -5.53
N LEU A 302 -14.69 17.96 -5.21
CA LEU A 302 -15.33 16.76 -5.77
C LEU A 302 -16.83 16.68 -5.41
N SER A 303 -17.22 17.19 -4.24
CA SER A 303 -18.61 17.20 -3.80
C SER A 303 -19.54 18.13 -4.61
N LYS A 304 -18.98 19.03 -5.42
CA LYS A 304 -19.74 19.98 -6.25
C LYS A 304 -19.35 19.93 -7.73
N MET A 305 -18.54 18.94 -8.11
CA MET A 305 -18.09 18.74 -9.49
C MET A 305 -19.27 18.29 -10.35
N THR A 306 -19.47 18.95 -11.50
CA THR A 306 -20.50 18.50 -12.45
C THR A 306 -20.02 17.27 -13.21
N LYS A 307 -20.93 16.56 -13.88
CA LYS A 307 -20.55 15.37 -14.64
C LYS A 307 -19.61 15.71 -15.80
N GLU A 308 -19.82 16.87 -16.42
CA GLU A 308 -19.01 17.37 -17.51
C GLU A 308 -17.59 17.74 -17.04
N GLU A 309 -17.47 18.38 -15.86
CA GLU A 309 -16.17 18.65 -15.24
C GLU A 309 -15.45 17.35 -14.86
N GLU A 310 -16.19 16.37 -14.33
CA GLU A 310 -15.65 15.05 -13.98
C GLU A 310 -15.11 14.34 -15.22
N ASP A 311 -15.91 14.23 -16.29
CA ASP A 311 -15.53 13.54 -17.53
C ASP A 311 -14.33 14.21 -18.19
N GLN A 312 -14.31 15.55 -18.24
CA GLN A 312 -13.17 16.30 -18.77
C GLN A 312 -11.87 16.03 -18.00
N LEU A 313 -11.93 16.00 -16.66
CA LEU A 313 -10.75 15.74 -15.83
C LEU A 313 -10.29 14.27 -15.89
N ILE A 314 -11.19 13.33 -16.19
CA ILE A 314 -10.85 11.93 -16.49
C ILE A 314 -10.11 11.84 -17.82
N ASP A 315 -10.63 12.48 -18.87
CA ASP A 315 -10.06 12.49 -20.21
C ASP A 315 -8.68 13.15 -20.23
N ASP A 316 -8.48 14.20 -19.41
CA ASP A 316 -7.18 14.83 -19.22
C ASP A 316 -6.19 13.99 -18.37
N HIS A 317 -6.66 12.85 -17.80
CA HIS A 317 -5.93 12.01 -16.85
C HIS A 317 -5.53 12.73 -15.55
N PHE A 318 -6.35 13.68 -15.10
CA PHE A 318 -6.10 14.51 -13.92
C PHE A 318 -6.87 14.06 -12.69
N LEU A 319 -8.09 13.55 -12.88
CA LEU A 319 -8.96 13.20 -11.77
C LEU A 319 -8.50 11.91 -11.10
N PHE A 320 -8.27 11.98 -9.78
CA PHE A 320 -8.13 10.80 -8.96
C PHE A 320 -9.51 10.23 -8.63
N GLN A 321 -9.61 8.90 -8.67
CA GLN A 321 -10.88 8.19 -8.48
C GLN A 321 -11.01 7.72 -7.03
N LYS A 322 -12.26 7.45 -6.61
CA LYS A 322 -12.49 6.83 -5.30
C LYS A 322 -11.68 5.53 -5.20
N PRO A 323 -10.88 5.34 -4.13
CA PRO A 323 -10.15 4.09 -3.95
C PRO A 323 -11.12 2.90 -3.91
N GLY A 324 -10.82 1.86 -4.68
CA GLY A 324 -11.61 0.63 -4.70
C GLY A 324 -11.56 -0.12 -3.35
N GLY A 325 -12.49 -1.07 -3.17
CA GLY A 325 -12.45 -1.98 -2.02
C GLY A 325 -11.18 -2.83 -2.03
N GLY A 326 -10.58 -3.05 -0.86
CA GLY A 326 -9.35 -3.84 -0.70
C GLY A 326 -8.05 -3.13 -1.16
N THR A 327 -8.12 -1.84 -1.50
CA THR A 327 -6.93 -1.02 -1.77
C THR A 327 -6.28 -0.53 -0.48
N LEU A 328 -5.00 -0.15 -0.55
CA LEU A 328 -4.23 0.40 0.57
C LEU A 328 -4.98 1.54 1.28
N LEU A 329 -5.51 2.50 0.51
CA LEU A 329 -6.19 3.69 1.05
C LEU A 329 -7.50 3.35 1.76
N THR A 330 -8.25 2.37 1.24
CA THR A 330 -9.49 1.91 1.89
C THR A 330 -9.18 1.23 3.21
N ASN A 331 -8.20 0.31 3.23
CA ASN A 331 -7.85 -0.46 4.43
C ASN A 331 -7.08 0.38 5.46
N ALA A 332 -6.42 1.46 5.04
CA ALA A 332 -5.85 2.47 5.92
C ALA A 332 -6.90 3.45 6.49
N GLY A 333 -8.16 3.38 6.04
CA GLY A 333 -9.21 4.32 6.47
C GLY A 333 -9.13 5.71 5.83
N ALA A 334 -8.29 5.93 4.83
CA ALA A 334 -8.17 7.21 4.12
C ALA A 334 -9.36 7.49 3.18
N ALA A 335 -10.12 6.46 2.78
CA ALA A 335 -11.29 6.58 1.91
C ALA A 335 -12.61 6.96 2.63
N ARG A 336 -12.59 7.20 3.95
CA ARG A 336 -13.79 7.52 4.74
C ARG A 336 -14.49 8.80 4.26
N ASP A 337 -15.83 8.80 4.31
CA ASP A 337 -16.70 9.94 3.96
C ASP A 337 -16.53 10.48 2.52
N TRP A 338 -16.05 9.68 1.57
CA TRP A 338 -15.90 10.12 0.18
C TRP A 338 -17.21 10.66 -0.43
N PRO A 339 -17.22 11.82 -1.14
CA PRO A 339 -16.09 12.67 -1.54
C PRO A 339 -15.85 13.90 -0.63
N ASP A 340 -16.37 13.93 0.60
CA ASP A 340 -16.32 15.11 1.49
C ASP A 340 -14.89 15.61 1.74
N GLY A 341 -14.63 16.91 1.57
CA GLY A 341 -13.31 17.49 1.82
C GLY A 341 -12.26 17.22 0.75
N ARG A 342 -12.62 16.61 -0.40
CA ARG A 342 -11.67 16.28 -1.48
C ARG A 342 -11.87 17.21 -2.66
N GLY A 343 -10.79 17.48 -3.38
CA GLY A 343 -10.86 18.22 -4.62
C GLY A 343 -9.55 18.22 -5.39
N ILE A 344 -9.62 18.86 -6.54
CA ILE A 344 -8.51 19.00 -7.46
C ILE A 344 -8.39 20.45 -7.89
N PHE A 345 -7.15 20.93 -7.96
CA PHE A 345 -6.80 22.18 -8.62
C PHE A 345 -5.98 21.88 -9.86
N HIS A 346 -6.17 22.69 -10.90
CA HIS A 346 -5.16 22.83 -11.94
C HIS A 346 -5.07 24.28 -12.42
N ASN A 347 -3.86 24.67 -12.84
CA ASN A 347 -3.66 25.96 -13.51
C ASN A 347 -4.33 25.98 -14.90
N ASN A 348 -4.50 27.17 -15.46
CA ASN A 348 -5.15 27.35 -16.77
C ASN A 348 -4.44 26.58 -17.89
N ASN A 349 -3.11 26.45 -17.79
CA ASN A 349 -2.29 25.76 -18.78
C ASN A 349 -2.20 24.24 -18.58
N LYS A 350 -2.88 23.67 -17.56
CA LYS A 350 -2.87 22.23 -17.26
C LYS A 350 -1.45 21.64 -17.05
N THR A 351 -0.52 22.45 -16.56
CA THR A 351 0.89 22.10 -16.30
C THR A 351 1.25 22.07 -14.80
N PHE A 352 0.34 22.51 -13.94
CA PHE A 352 0.46 22.46 -12.48
C PHE A 352 -0.87 22.04 -11.88
N LEU A 353 -0.87 20.96 -11.10
CA LEU A 353 -2.05 20.33 -10.53
C LEU A 353 -1.81 20.04 -9.06
N VAL A 354 -2.88 20.07 -8.27
CA VAL A 354 -2.85 19.70 -6.87
C VAL A 354 -4.06 18.85 -6.53
N TRP A 355 -3.83 17.66 -5.99
CA TRP A 355 -4.87 16.86 -5.37
C TRP A 355 -4.94 17.16 -3.88
N VAL A 356 -6.16 17.32 -3.37
CA VAL A 356 -6.43 17.64 -1.97
C VAL A 356 -7.18 16.47 -1.31
N ASN A 357 -6.64 15.99 -0.19
CA ASN A 357 -7.20 14.93 0.67
C ASN A 357 -7.43 13.56 -0.01
N GLU A 358 -6.53 13.16 -0.91
CA GLU A 358 -6.53 11.83 -1.54
C GLU A 358 -5.77 10.81 -0.67
N GLU A 359 -4.46 10.64 -0.90
CA GLU A 359 -3.56 9.83 -0.06
C GLU A 359 -2.86 10.67 1.04
N ASP A 360 -2.60 11.93 0.73
CA ASP A 360 -1.99 12.95 1.60
C ASP A 360 -2.88 14.22 1.59
N HIS A 361 -2.61 15.20 2.45
CA HIS A 361 -3.36 16.48 2.43
C HIS A 361 -3.21 17.20 1.09
N MET A 362 -1.98 17.24 0.57
CA MET A 362 -1.64 17.88 -0.69
C MET A 362 -0.73 16.96 -1.50
N ARG A 363 -1.11 16.65 -2.73
CA ARG A 363 -0.20 16.06 -3.73
C ARG A 363 -0.03 17.02 -4.90
N VAL A 364 1.13 17.66 -4.94
CA VAL A 364 1.48 18.65 -5.96
C VAL A 364 2.12 17.96 -7.15
N ILE A 365 1.74 18.35 -8.35
CA ILE A 365 2.19 17.77 -9.61
C ILE A 365 2.49 18.92 -10.58
N ALA A 366 3.72 19.04 -11.05
CA ALA A 366 4.06 19.84 -12.22
C ALA A 366 4.40 18.91 -13.38
N MET A 367 3.91 19.21 -14.59
CA MET A 367 4.16 18.36 -15.76
C MET A 367 4.02 19.13 -17.07
N GLN A 368 4.71 18.65 -18.11
CA GLN A 368 4.54 19.11 -19.48
C GLN A 368 5.08 18.05 -20.47
N ASN A 369 4.75 18.21 -21.75
CA ASN A 369 5.38 17.44 -22.82
C ASN A 369 6.83 17.90 -23.04
N GLY A 370 7.67 17.00 -23.54
CA GLY A 370 9.08 17.24 -23.81
C GLY A 370 9.99 17.10 -22.59
N GLY A 371 11.29 17.33 -22.83
CA GLY A 371 12.37 17.06 -21.87
C GLY A 371 12.90 18.27 -21.10
N ASN A 372 12.13 19.37 -20.99
CA ASN A 372 12.54 20.54 -20.21
C ASN A 372 12.27 20.35 -18.70
N ILE A 373 13.06 19.49 -18.06
CA ILE A 373 12.91 19.10 -16.66
C ILE A 373 13.14 20.28 -15.72
N GLN A 374 14.08 21.16 -16.04
CA GLN A 374 14.37 22.34 -15.22
C GLN A 374 13.16 23.28 -15.13
N GLU A 375 12.45 23.51 -16.24
CA GLU A 375 11.23 24.34 -16.24
C GLU A 375 10.11 23.71 -15.42
N VAL A 376 9.92 22.39 -15.51
CA VAL A 376 8.93 21.68 -14.69
C VAL A 376 9.27 21.78 -13.21
N PHE A 377 10.55 21.64 -12.86
CA PHE A 377 11.01 21.75 -11.47
C PHE A 377 10.90 23.17 -10.92
N ASP A 378 11.16 24.18 -11.74
CA ASP A 378 10.93 25.58 -11.40
C ASP A 378 9.44 25.84 -11.08
N ARG A 379 8.54 25.40 -11.96
CA ARG A 379 7.09 25.51 -11.76
C ARG A 379 6.62 24.81 -10.49
N PHE A 380 7.12 23.60 -10.24
CA PHE A 380 6.88 22.85 -9.01
C PHE A 380 7.32 23.65 -7.77
N SER A 381 8.56 24.14 -7.78
CA SER A 381 9.18 24.80 -6.63
C SER A 381 8.49 26.12 -6.28
N ARG A 382 8.15 26.93 -7.30
CA ARG A 382 7.33 28.14 -7.12
C ARG A 382 5.95 27.83 -6.57
N GLY A 383 5.26 26.85 -7.15
CA GLY A 383 3.92 26.47 -6.73
C GLY A 383 3.86 25.98 -5.27
N VAL A 384 4.78 25.11 -4.87
CA VAL A 384 4.87 24.65 -3.47
C VAL A 384 5.19 25.81 -2.52
N SER A 385 6.15 26.68 -2.89
CA SER A 385 6.54 27.83 -2.06
C SER A 385 5.40 28.84 -1.88
N ASP A 386 4.64 29.11 -2.95
CA ASP A 386 3.53 30.06 -2.90
C ASP A 386 2.36 29.53 -2.08
N VAL A 387 2.06 28.23 -2.17
CA VAL A 387 1.08 27.59 -1.27
C VAL A 387 1.54 27.65 0.19
N GLU A 388 2.82 27.36 0.47
CA GLU A 388 3.38 27.39 1.82
C GLU A 388 3.25 28.77 2.47
N LYS A 389 3.48 29.86 1.72
CA LYS A 389 3.30 31.23 2.23
C LYS A 389 1.89 31.47 2.76
N VAL A 390 0.87 30.95 2.07
CA VAL A 390 -0.53 31.09 2.50
C VAL A 390 -0.82 30.19 3.71
N VAL A 391 -0.31 28.96 3.72
CA VAL A 391 -0.43 28.06 4.89
C VAL A 391 0.17 28.71 6.14
N LYS A 392 1.35 29.35 6.02
CA LYS A 392 1.97 30.14 7.09
C LYS A 392 1.12 31.34 7.50
N GLY A 393 0.54 32.06 6.54
CA GLY A 393 -0.40 33.16 6.79
C GLY A 393 -1.67 32.73 7.56
N GLU A 394 -2.07 31.47 7.45
CA GLU A 394 -3.17 30.88 8.24
C GLU A 394 -2.72 30.37 9.63
N GLY A 395 -1.49 30.66 10.05
CA GLY A 395 -0.94 30.24 11.34
C GLY A 395 -0.58 28.76 11.40
N ARG A 396 -0.31 28.12 10.25
CA ARG A 396 0.06 26.70 10.14
C ARG A 396 1.38 26.54 9.40
N GLU A 397 1.92 25.33 9.44
CA GLU A 397 3.13 24.97 8.69
C GLU A 397 2.89 23.68 7.92
N TYR A 398 3.83 23.29 7.07
CA TYR A 398 3.90 21.89 6.66
C TYR A 398 4.45 21.05 7.80
N MET A 399 3.99 19.80 7.91
CA MET A 399 4.59 18.80 8.79
C MET A 399 6.02 18.52 8.30
N TYR A 400 7.00 18.89 9.12
CA TYR A 400 8.41 18.75 8.82
C TYR A 400 9.19 18.37 10.07
N ASP A 401 10.01 17.33 9.95
CA ASP A 401 10.94 16.88 10.96
C ASP A 401 12.38 16.94 10.42
N ASN A 402 13.36 17.25 11.28
CA ASN A 402 14.77 17.39 10.85
C ASN A 402 15.40 16.06 10.41
N HIS A 403 14.91 14.94 10.97
CA HIS A 403 15.35 13.60 10.59
C HIS A 403 14.53 13.08 9.39
N LEU A 404 13.19 13.19 9.43
CA LEU A 404 12.31 12.60 8.43
C LEU A 404 11.95 13.50 7.24
N GLY A 405 12.29 14.79 7.28
CA GLY A 405 11.88 15.77 6.29
C GLY A 405 10.37 16.04 6.30
N PHE A 406 9.78 16.26 5.13
CA PHE A 406 8.33 16.40 4.99
C PHE A 406 7.62 15.09 5.32
N VAL A 407 6.62 15.18 6.19
CA VAL A 407 5.87 14.02 6.68
C VAL A 407 4.63 13.78 5.82
N CYS A 408 4.46 12.53 5.40
CA CYS A 408 3.32 12.03 4.62
C CYS A 408 2.71 10.80 5.29
N THR A 409 1.54 10.38 4.80
CA THR A 409 0.80 9.22 5.32
C THR A 409 1.61 7.92 5.27
N CYS A 410 2.28 7.66 4.15
CA CYS A 410 3.03 6.44 3.94
C CYS A 410 4.54 6.70 4.17
N PRO A 411 5.24 5.85 4.95
CA PRO A 411 6.69 5.97 5.15
C PRO A 411 7.50 6.04 3.84
N SER A 412 7.00 5.46 2.75
CA SER A 412 7.66 5.54 1.43
C SER A 412 7.73 6.95 0.83
N ASN A 413 6.96 7.91 1.34
CA ASN A 413 6.87 9.28 0.83
C ASN A 413 7.50 10.32 1.78
N LEU A 414 8.28 9.88 2.77
CA LEU A 414 9.04 10.77 3.65
C LEU A 414 10.18 11.51 2.93
N GLY A 415 10.81 12.45 3.63
CA GLY A 415 11.91 13.27 3.14
C GLY A 415 11.41 14.39 2.25
N THR A 416 11.77 14.31 0.97
CA THR A 416 11.23 15.23 -0.05
C THR A 416 9.81 14.85 -0.47
N GLY A 417 9.44 13.57 -0.30
CA GLY A 417 8.28 12.95 -0.95
C GLY A 417 8.31 13.03 -2.49
N LEU A 418 9.44 13.44 -3.08
CA LEU A 418 9.54 13.85 -4.48
C LEU A 418 9.80 12.67 -5.40
N ARG A 419 8.98 12.61 -6.45
CA ARG A 419 9.22 11.79 -7.63
C ARG A 419 9.22 12.67 -8.87
N ALA A 420 10.42 12.97 -9.36
CA ALA A 420 10.66 13.43 -10.70
C ALA A 420 10.73 12.23 -11.63
N SER A 421 10.06 12.32 -12.78
CA SER A 421 10.09 11.28 -13.79
C SER A 421 9.93 11.83 -15.21
N VAL A 422 10.41 11.04 -16.15
CA VAL A 422 10.23 11.27 -17.59
C VAL A 422 9.67 10.03 -18.25
N MET A 423 8.78 10.23 -19.22
CA MET A 423 8.44 9.21 -20.20
C MET A 423 9.49 9.29 -21.32
N ILE A 424 10.35 8.27 -21.44
CA ILE A 424 11.52 8.31 -22.32
C ILE A 424 11.63 7.06 -23.19
N LYS A 425 12.15 7.23 -24.41
CA LYS A 425 12.32 6.18 -25.43
C LYS A 425 13.74 5.62 -25.42
N PHE A 426 13.84 4.29 -25.33
CA PHE A 426 15.07 3.52 -25.46
C PHE A 426 14.90 2.31 -26.39
N PRO A 427 14.58 2.49 -27.69
CA PRO A 427 14.29 1.39 -28.62
C PRO A 427 15.41 0.35 -28.77
N TYR A 428 16.67 0.68 -28.50
CA TYR A 428 17.78 -0.27 -28.55
C TYR A 428 18.09 -0.86 -27.17
N LEU A 429 18.32 -0.01 -26.15
CA LEU A 429 18.67 -0.43 -24.81
C LEU A 429 17.55 -1.22 -24.11
N SER A 430 16.28 -0.99 -24.49
CA SER A 430 15.15 -1.75 -23.96
C SER A 430 15.18 -3.24 -24.32
N LYS A 431 15.95 -3.65 -25.34
CA LYS A 431 16.09 -5.04 -25.75
C LYS A 431 16.90 -5.87 -24.73
N GLU A 432 17.68 -5.20 -23.89
CA GLU A 432 18.42 -5.79 -22.77
C GLU A 432 17.76 -5.44 -21.43
N SER A 433 16.49 -5.82 -21.26
CA SER A 433 15.62 -5.32 -20.17
C SER A 433 16.20 -5.55 -18.77
N GLU A 434 16.72 -6.73 -18.46
CA GLU A 434 17.33 -7.02 -17.14
C GLU A 434 18.53 -6.10 -16.85
N ARG A 435 19.36 -5.88 -17.87
CA ARG A 435 20.52 -4.99 -17.79
C ARG A 435 20.09 -3.54 -17.62
N PHE A 436 19.05 -3.12 -18.34
CA PHE A 436 18.47 -1.78 -18.22
C PHE A 436 17.95 -1.50 -16.80
N TYR A 437 17.22 -2.44 -16.18
CA TYR A 437 16.76 -2.27 -14.80
C TYR A 437 17.94 -2.22 -13.81
N SER A 438 18.98 -3.03 -14.03
CA SER A 438 20.19 -3.03 -13.19
C SER A 438 20.96 -1.71 -13.29
N LEU A 439 21.11 -1.18 -14.51
CA LEU A 439 21.69 0.13 -14.78
C LEU A 439 20.90 1.24 -14.08
N CYS A 440 19.57 1.25 -14.24
CA CYS A 440 18.70 2.21 -13.58
C CYS A 440 18.90 2.18 -12.05
N SER A 441 18.83 0.99 -11.44
CA SER A 441 18.99 0.84 -9.99
C SER A 441 20.34 1.36 -9.50
N THR A 442 21.42 1.06 -10.23
CA THR A 442 22.79 1.51 -9.88
C THR A 442 22.97 3.01 -10.02
N LEU A 443 22.30 3.63 -11.01
CA LEU A 443 22.27 5.07 -11.23
C LEU A 443 21.31 5.82 -10.28
N GLY A 444 20.74 5.15 -9.27
CA GLY A 444 19.78 5.77 -8.34
C GLY A 444 18.39 6.02 -8.95
N LEU A 445 18.06 5.34 -10.06
CA LEU A 445 16.82 5.46 -10.79
C LEU A 445 15.88 4.28 -10.53
N GLN A 446 14.59 4.52 -10.75
CA GLN A 446 13.57 3.50 -10.86
C GLN A 446 12.90 3.62 -12.24
N ALA A 447 12.98 2.55 -13.03
CA ALA A 447 12.24 2.42 -14.28
C ALA A 447 10.95 1.61 -14.08
N ARG A 448 9.89 2.04 -14.75
CA ARG A 448 8.60 1.34 -14.84
C ARG A 448 8.18 1.27 -16.31
N GLY A 449 7.59 0.14 -16.71
CA GLY A 449 6.94 0.06 -18.01
C GLY A 449 5.69 0.94 -18.09
N SER A 450 5.06 0.98 -19.27
CA SER A 450 3.93 1.87 -19.54
C SER A 450 2.67 1.58 -18.71
N LYS A 451 2.58 0.41 -18.08
CA LYS A 451 1.46 0.01 -17.20
C LYS A 451 1.86 0.00 -15.71
N GLY A 452 3.01 0.57 -15.35
CA GLY A 452 3.47 0.66 -13.97
C GLY A 452 4.64 -0.28 -13.61
N GLU A 453 4.83 -0.46 -12.31
CA GLU A 453 5.97 -1.19 -11.74
C GLU A 453 5.95 -2.65 -12.18
N HIS A 454 7.08 -3.16 -12.67
CA HIS A 454 7.24 -4.50 -13.28
C HIS A 454 6.47 -4.77 -14.59
N SER A 455 5.86 -3.76 -15.22
CA SER A 455 5.29 -3.91 -16.55
C SER A 455 6.37 -3.82 -17.65
N PRO A 456 6.16 -4.45 -18.83
CA PRO A 456 7.08 -4.31 -19.96
C PRO A 456 7.10 -2.86 -20.47
N PRO A 457 8.16 -2.46 -21.20
CA PRO A 457 8.18 -1.16 -21.86
C PRO A 457 6.96 -0.97 -22.77
N GLY A 458 6.55 0.28 -22.92
CA GLY A 458 5.60 0.65 -23.95
C GLY A 458 6.18 0.48 -25.36
N PRO A 459 5.33 0.57 -26.40
CA PRO A 459 5.76 0.54 -27.79
C PRO A 459 6.93 1.50 -28.05
N GLY A 460 7.96 1.04 -28.77
CA GLY A 460 9.16 1.83 -29.05
C GLY A 460 10.15 1.94 -27.89
N GLY A 461 10.09 1.04 -26.90
CA GLY A 461 11.01 1.02 -25.77
C GLY A 461 10.74 2.15 -24.77
N VAL A 462 9.47 2.49 -24.55
CA VAL A 462 9.07 3.61 -23.69
C VAL A 462 9.01 3.18 -22.23
N TYR A 463 9.69 3.93 -21.36
CA TYR A 463 9.70 3.73 -19.91
C TYR A 463 9.32 5.02 -19.17
N ASP A 464 8.69 4.88 -17.99
CA ASP A 464 8.66 5.91 -16.94
C ASP A 464 9.92 5.75 -16.09
N VAL A 465 10.89 6.65 -16.24
CA VAL A 465 12.15 6.63 -15.49
C VAL A 465 12.16 7.77 -14.48
N SER A 466 12.42 7.45 -13.22
CA SER A 466 12.31 8.39 -12.10
C SER A 466 13.47 8.26 -11.11
N ASN A 467 13.66 9.25 -10.23
CA ASN A 467 14.54 9.08 -9.07
C ASN A 467 13.97 7.99 -8.12
N LYS A 468 14.85 7.12 -7.60
CA LYS A 468 14.49 6.05 -6.67
C LYS A 468 14.32 6.56 -5.24
N ALA A 469 15.33 7.29 -4.73
CA ALA A 469 15.34 7.81 -3.37
C ALA A 469 14.31 8.93 -3.16
N ARG A 470 13.85 9.08 -1.91
CA ARG A 470 12.89 10.12 -1.48
C ARG A 470 13.39 10.90 -0.27
N ILE A 471 14.14 10.25 0.62
CA ILE A 471 14.70 10.80 1.87
C ILE A 471 16.23 10.74 1.84
N GLY A 472 16.90 11.52 2.70
CA GLY A 472 18.36 11.65 2.77
C GLY A 472 19.02 12.58 1.74
N PHE A 473 18.31 12.96 0.69
CA PHE A 473 18.78 13.86 -0.37
C PHE A 473 17.80 15.02 -0.57
N SER A 474 18.29 16.18 -0.99
CA SER A 474 17.41 17.31 -1.30
C SER A 474 16.66 17.12 -2.62
N GLU A 475 15.62 17.91 -2.85
CA GLU A 475 14.85 17.89 -4.10
C GLU A 475 15.73 18.14 -5.33
N VAL A 476 16.61 19.14 -5.26
CA VAL A 476 17.63 19.43 -6.29
C VAL A 476 18.51 18.22 -6.57
N GLU A 477 19.03 17.55 -5.54
CA GLU A 477 19.91 16.38 -5.70
C GLU A 477 19.17 15.20 -6.34
N LEU A 478 17.90 14.98 -5.98
CA LEU A 478 17.09 13.91 -6.54
C LEU A 478 16.75 14.16 -8.02
N VAL A 479 16.40 15.40 -8.37
CA VAL A 479 16.16 15.79 -9.77
C VAL A 479 17.45 15.71 -10.58
N GLN A 480 18.58 16.16 -10.03
CA GLN A 480 19.88 16.08 -10.70
C GLN A 480 20.33 14.62 -10.90
N THR A 481 20.15 13.76 -9.90
CA THR A 481 20.41 12.31 -10.01
C THR A 481 19.61 11.69 -11.16
N MET A 482 18.33 12.06 -11.30
CA MET A 482 17.51 11.62 -12.41
C MET A 482 18.07 12.08 -13.76
N ILE A 483 18.39 13.37 -13.88
CA ILE A 483 18.94 13.97 -15.12
C ILE A 483 20.25 13.29 -15.52
N ASP A 484 21.20 13.15 -14.59
CA ASP A 484 22.52 12.59 -14.84
C ASP A 484 22.43 11.12 -15.26
N GLY A 485 21.57 10.35 -14.57
CA GLY A 485 21.31 8.96 -14.91
C GLY A 485 20.66 8.81 -16.29
N ILE A 486 19.71 9.67 -16.66
CA ILE A 486 19.11 9.65 -18.01
C ILE A 486 20.17 9.94 -19.08
N TRP A 487 21.04 10.94 -18.88
CA TRP A 487 22.11 11.24 -19.84
C TRP A 487 23.05 10.05 -20.04
N LYS A 488 23.37 9.30 -18.98
CA LYS A 488 24.13 8.05 -19.09
C LYS A 488 23.39 6.98 -19.88
N LEU A 489 22.09 6.82 -19.70
CA LEU A 489 21.30 5.88 -20.48
C LEU A 489 21.22 6.28 -21.96
N ILE A 490 21.10 7.58 -22.27
CA ILE A 490 21.11 8.11 -23.64
C ILE A 490 22.46 7.84 -24.32
N GLU A 491 23.57 7.95 -23.60
CA GLU A 491 24.90 7.62 -24.13
C GLU A 491 24.98 6.15 -24.62
N LEU A 492 24.45 5.22 -23.82
CA LEU A 492 24.39 3.80 -24.18
C LEU A 492 23.43 3.55 -25.36
N GLU A 493 22.26 4.19 -25.34
CA GLU A 493 21.28 4.12 -26.44
C GLU A 493 21.87 4.55 -27.78
N GLU A 494 22.63 5.65 -27.79
CA GLU A 494 23.28 6.17 -28.99
C GLU A 494 24.42 5.28 -29.49
N ASP A 495 25.14 4.60 -28.59
CA ASP A 495 26.12 3.60 -28.97
C ASP A 495 25.47 2.39 -29.64
N LEU A 496 24.41 1.84 -29.03
CA LEU A 496 23.67 0.72 -29.59
C LEU A 496 23.04 1.06 -30.95
N LYS A 497 22.47 2.26 -31.08
CA LYS A 497 21.92 2.77 -32.36
C LYS A 497 22.97 2.83 -33.47
N LYS A 498 24.23 3.09 -33.14
CA LYS A 498 25.37 3.13 -34.07
C LYS A 498 26.07 1.76 -34.24
N GLY A 499 25.54 0.70 -33.62
CA GLY A 499 26.14 -0.63 -33.65
C GLY A 499 27.42 -0.77 -32.84
N ARG A 500 27.67 0.14 -31.87
CA ARG A 500 28.85 0.09 -31.01
C ARG A 500 28.57 -0.76 -29.76
N PRO A 501 29.51 -1.62 -29.33
CA PRO A 501 29.33 -2.43 -28.13
C PRO A 501 29.37 -1.56 -26.86
N ILE A 502 28.46 -1.82 -25.92
CA ILE A 502 28.31 -1.06 -24.68
C ILE A 502 28.90 -1.76 -23.44
N ASP A 503 29.43 -2.98 -23.59
CA ASP A 503 29.75 -3.84 -22.45
C ASP A 503 30.75 -3.24 -21.46
N LYS A 504 31.80 -2.59 -21.97
CA LYS A 504 32.79 -1.90 -21.14
C LYS A 504 32.18 -0.74 -20.36
N LYS A 505 31.26 0.03 -20.98
CA LYS A 505 30.60 1.17 -20.33
C LYS A 505 29.62 0.70 -19.28
N VAL A 506 28.83 -0.33 -19.57
CA VAL A 506 27.91 -0.90 -18.60
C VAL A 506 28.66 -1.52 -17.43
N ALA A 507 29.74 -2.28 -17.68
CA ALA A 507 30.55 -2.83 -16.61
C ALA A 507 31.16 -1.73 -15.71
N ALA A 508 31.51 -0.57 -16.26
CA ALA A 508 31.96 0.58 -15.48
C ALA A 508 30.86 1.24 -14.65
N ILE A 509 29.59 1.18 -15.10
CA ILE A 509 28.44 1.71 -14.35
C ILE A 509 28.01 0.75 -13.24
N LEU A 510 28.04 -0.56 -13.49
CA LEU A 510 27.59 -1.59 -12.55
C LEU A 510 28.63 -1.98 -11.49
N LYS A 511 29.84 -1.41 -11.55
CA LYS A 511 30.91 -1.58 -10.57
C LYS A 511 30.77 -0.55 -9.48
#